data_AF-A0A7J3QX07-F1
#
_entry.id   AF-A0A7J3QX07-F1
#
_cell.length_a   1.000
_cell.length_b   1.000
_cell.length_c   1.000
_cell.angle_alpha   90.00
_cell.angle_beta   90.00
_cell.angle_gamma   90.00
#
_symmetry.space_group_name_H-M   'P 1'
#
loop_
_entity.id
_entity.type
_entity.pdbx_description
1 polymer ?
#
loop_
_entity_poly.entity_id
_entity_poly.type
_entity_poly.pdbx_seq_one_letter_code
_entity_poly.pdbx_strand_id
1 'polypeptide(L)'
;NIVPIRRGCGSWECGCGKPHSVPFQVEGKCGGVRVVIIPGPRGLGLIASEVAKVILGLAGIKDCWTRSYGSTRTVPSFAYAVFDALKKTYSLITPMDWVR
;
A
#
# COMPACT_ATOMS: atom_id res chain seq x y z
N ASN A 1 -10.72 -11.31 10.02
CA ASN A 1 -9.52 -11.46 9.17
C ASN A 1 -8.50 -10.39 9.51
N ILE A 2 -7.55 -10.70 10.39
CA ILE A 2 -6.36 -9.88 10.65
C ILE A 2 -5.25 -10.36 9.72
N VAL A 3 -4.53 -9.42 9.10
CA VAL A 3 -3.45 -9.70 8.15
C VAL A 3 -2.24 -8.84 8.52
N PRO A 4 -1.03 -9.42 8.62
CA PRO A 4 0.17 -8.63 8.81
C PRO A 4 0.48 -7.82 7.54
N ILE A 5 0.93 -6.58 7.72
CA ILE A 5 1.25 -5.68 6.60
C ILE A 5 2.72 -5.27 6.70
N ARG A 6 3.47 -5.48 5.61
CA ARG A 6 4.89 -5.17 5.57
C ARG A 6 5.06 -3.68 5.30
N ARG A 7 5.80 -3.00 6.19
CA ARG A 7 6.12 -1.58 6.08
C ARG A 7 7.61 -1.38 5.82
N GLY A 8 7.95 -0.29 5.16
CA GLY A 8 9.33 0.02 4.80
C GLY A 8 9.47 1.43 4.23
N CYS A 9 10.52 1.62 3.45
CA CYS A 9 10.79 2.84 2.71
C CYS A 9 11.28 2.44 1.32
N GLY A 10 10.38 2.45 0.34
CA GLY A 10 10.68 2.06 -1.04
C GLY A 10 10.79 3.23 -2.02
N SER A 11 10.65 4.47 -1.55
CA SER A 11 10.73 5.64 -2.43
C SER A 11 12.18 5.92 -2.79
N TRP A 12 12.47 6.13 -4.07
CA TRP A 12 13.79 6.55 -4.53
C TRP A 12 14.24 7.87 -3.87
N GLU A 13 13.29 8.74 -3.56
CA GLU A 13 13.53 10.07 -2.98
C GLU A 13 13.84 10.01 -1.47
N CYS A 14 13.64 8.85 -0.82
CA CYS A 14 13.81 8.72 0.62
C CYS A 14 14.58 7.44 0.99
N GLY A 15 15.76 7.60 1.58
CA GLY A 15 16.60 6.50 2.07
C GLY A 15 16.62 6.35 3.60
N CYS A 16 15.62 6.88 4.31
CA CYS A 16 15.73 7.08 5.78
C CYS A 16 15.66 5.79 6.63
N GLY A 17 15.47 4.61 6.04
CA GLY A 17 15.44 3.32 6.73
C GLY A 17 14.30 3.10 7.72
N LYS A 18 13.41 4.10 7.90
CA LYS A 18 12.28 4.03 8.84
C LYS A 18 11.02 3.48 8.13
N PRO A 19 10.24 2.58 8.76
CA PRO A 19 9.04 2.00 8.18
C PRO A 19 7.86 2.98 8.24
N HIS A 20 7.80 3.93 7.29
CA HIS A 20 6.73 4.93 7.19
C HIS A 20 5.82 4.71 5.98
N SER A 21 6.30 3.98 4.98
CA SER A 21 5.67 3.77 3.68
C SER A 21 5.60 2.27 3.36
N VAL A 22 5.21 1.92 2.13
CA VAL A 22 5.38 0.56 1.60
C VAL A 22 6.82 0.34 1.12
N PRO A 23 7.36 -0.90 1.19
CA PRO A 23 8.73 -1.19 0.76
C PRO A 23 8.90 -1.23 -0.77
N PHE A 24 7.85 -1.52 -1.51
CA PHE A 24 7.82 -1.56 -2.97
C PHE A 24 6.40 -1.27 -3.47
N GLN A 25 6.27 -1.01 -4.76
CA GLN A 25 4.97 -0.82 -5.39
C GLN A 25 4.16 -2.13 -5.34
N VAL A 26 2.94 -2.06 -4.84
CA VAL A 26 2.03 -3.21 -4.75
C VAL A 26 0.73 -2.93 -5.45
N GLU A 27 0.10 -4.00 -5.94
CA GLU A 27 -1.15 -3.92 -6.66
C GLU A 27 -2.18 -4.91 -6.13
N GLY A 28 -3.38 -4.41 -5.88
CA GLY A 28 -4.55 -5.18 -5.51
C GLY A 28 -5.67 -5.03 -6.53
N LYS A 29 -6.50 -6.06 -6.66
CA LYS A 29 -7.65 -6.06 -7.55
C LYS A 29 -8.84 -6.72 -6.87
N CYS A 30 -10.01 -6.10 -6.99
CA CYS A 30 -11.27 -6.71 -6.58
C CYS A 30 -12.38 -6.28 -7.56
N GLY A 31 -13.02 -7.26 -8.20
CA GLY A 31 -13.96 -7.00 -9.28
C GLY A 31 -13.33 -6.22 -10.43
N GLY A 32 -14.00 -5.15 -10.87
CA GLY A 32 -13.51 -4.24 -11.91
C GLY A 32 -12.55 -3.15 -11.42
N VAL A 33 -12.22 -3.12 -10.13
CA VAL A 33 -11.35 -2.08 -9.53
C VAL A 33 -9.95 -2.62 -9.34
N ARG A 34 -8.95 -1.84 -9.75
CA ARG A 34 -7.52 -2.12 -9.57
C ARG A 34 -6.87 -0.95 -8.85
N VAL A 35 -6.18 -1.22 -7.75
CA VAL A 35 -5.51 -0.20 -6.94
C VAL A 35 -4.02 -0.51 -6.87
N VAL A 36 -3.21 0.48 -7.17
CA VAL A 36 -1.77 0.44 -7.09
C VAL A 36 -1.33 1.37 -5.96
N ILE A 37 -0.56 0.85 -5.01
CA ILE A 37 0.04 1.62 -3.92
C ILE A 37 1.52 1.76 -4.25
N ILE A 38 1.99 3.00 -4.31
CA ILE A 38 3.36 3.36 -4.66
C ILE A 38 4.00 3.99 -3.42
N PRO A 39 5.26 3.65 -3.09
CA PRO A 39 5.94 4.22 -1.94
C PRO A 39 6.14 5.74 -2.11
N GLY A 40 5.76 6.51 -1.09
CA GLY A 40 6.05 7.95 -1.01
C GLY A 40 7.27 8.26 -0.14
N PRO A 41 7.95 9.41 -0.34
CA PRO A 41 8.92 9.95 0.60
C PRO A 41 8.27 10.39 1.91
N ARG A 42 9.09 10.58 2.95
CA ARG A 42 8.63 10.98 4.28
C ARG A 42 8.06 12.40 4.28
N GLY A 43 6.89 12.58 4.91
CA GLY A 43 6.24 13.89 5.07
C GLY A 43 5.30 14.25 3.93
N LEU A 44 5.09 13.34 2.98
CA LEU A 44 4.15 13.49 1.88
C LEU A 44 2.69 13.28 2.34
N GLY A 45 2.49 12.45 3.35
CA GLY A 45 1.17 12.06 3.83
C GLY A 45 0.47 11.01 2.95
N LEU A 46 -0.80 10.74 3.24
CA LEU A 46 -1.60 9.78 2.50
C LEU A 46 -2.29 10.47 1.32
N ILE A 47 -1.74 10.30 0.10
CA ILE A 47 -2.38 10.77 -1.14
C ILE A 47 -3.22 9.62 -1.71
N ALA A 48 -4.44 9.53 -1.19
CA ALA A 48 -5.41 8.52 -1.59
C ALA A 48 -6.86 9.02 -1.48
N SER A 49 -7.81 8.24 -1.99
CA SER A 49 -9.23 8.47 -1.74
C SER A 49 -9.55 8.28 -0.25
N GLU A 50 -10.65 8.89 0.23
CA GLU A 50 -11.02 8.88 1.65
C GLU A 50 -11.11 7.47 2.25
N VAL A 51 -11.73 6.54 1.54
CA VAL A 51 -11.83 5.12 1.94
C VAL A 51 -10.44 4.48 2.06
N ALA A 52 -9.54 4.74 1.11
CA ALA A 52 -8.18 4.22 1.17
C ALA A 52 -7.37 4.86 2.31
N LYS A 53 -7.56 6.15 2.60
CA LYS A 53 -6.88 6.83 3.72
C LYS A 53 -7.22 6.17 5.05
N VAL A 54 -8.48 5.81 5.27
CA VAL A 54 -8.90 5.10 6.49
C VAL A 54 -8.19 3.76 6.61
N ILE A 55 -8.20 2.94 5.55
CA ILE A 55 -7.58 1.60 5.55
C ILE A 55 -6.06 1.69 5.74
N LEU A 56 -5.40 2.62 5.03
CA LEU A 56 -3.96 2.83 5.11
C LEU A 56 -3.52 3.40 6.46
N GLY A 57 -4.35 4.27 7.05
CA GLY A 57 -4.15 4.78 8.40
C GLY A 57 -4.25 3.68 9.45
N LEU A 58 -5.24 2.79 9.34
CA LEU A 58 -5.38 1.60 10.18
C LEU A 58 -4.20 0.63 10.02
N ALA A 59 -3.63 0.53 8.81
CA ALA A 59 -2.43 -0.24 8.52
C ALA A 59 -1.14 0.40 9.07
N GLY A 60 -1.19 1.63 9.57
CA GLY A 60 -0.04 2.35 10.09
C GLY A 60 0.94 2.83 9.01
N ILE A 61 0.46 3.01 7.77
CA ILE A 61 1.20 3.66 6.68
C ILE A 61 0.95 5.16 6.79
N LYS A 62 2.02 5.95 6.73
CA LYS A 62 1.96 7.41 6.88
C LYS A 62 2.06 8.13 5.55
N ASP A 63 2.91 7.63 4.66
CA ASP A 63 3.21 8.27 3.38
C ASP A 63 3.03 7.27 2.24
N CYS A 64 2.16 7.58 1.28
CA CYS A 64 2.06 6.80 0.05
C CYS A 64 1.33 7.56 -1.06
N TRP A 65 1.63 7.15 -2.29
CA TRP A 65 0.83 7.48 -3.47
C TRP A 65 -0.09 6.32 -3.80
N THR A 66 -1.29 6.63 -4.26
CA THR A 66 -2.22 5.61 -4.75
C THR A 66 -2.70 5.96 -6.14
N ARG A 67 -2.86 4.93 -6.97
CA ARG A 67 -3.45 5.03 -8.29
C ARG A 67 -4.55 4.01 -8.42
N SER A 68 -5.77 4.48 -8.66
CA SER A 68 -6.95 3.64 -8.79
C SER A 68 -7.47 3.62 -10.22
N TYR A 69 -7.82 2.44 -10.70
CA TYR A 69 -8.38 2.20 -12.03
C TYR A 69 -9.72 1.46 -11.92
N GLY A 70 -10.62 1.72 -12.86
CA GLY A 70 -11.96 1.13 -12.89
C GLY A 70 -13.00 1.93 -12.11
N SER A 71 -14.13 1.29 -11.79
CA SER A 71 -15.25 1.95 -11.11
C SER A 71 -15.01 2.08 -9.60
N THR A 72 -14.39 3.18 -9.18
CA THR A 72 -14.11 3.48 -7.76
C THR A 72 -15.36 3.87 -6.95
N ARG A 73 -16.53 4.02 -7.60
CA ARG A 73 -17.81 4.31 -6.93
C ARG A 73 -18.30 3.15 -6.06
N THR A 74 -17.93 1.90 -6.38
CA THR A 74 -18.31 0.75 -5.57
C THR A 74 -17.38 0.60 -4.37
N VAL A 75 -17.77 1.23 -3.26
CA VAL A 75 -16.98 1.29 -2.02
C VAL A 75 -16.49 -0.08 -1.53
N PRO A 76 -17.31 -1.16 -1.50
CA PRO A 76 -16.84 -2.45 -1.01
C PRO A 76 -15.72 -3.03 -1.89
N SER A 77 -15.89 -3.02 -3.22
CA SER A 77 -14.88 -3.52 -4.16
C SER A 77 -13.59 -2.71 -4.06
N PHE A 78 -13.70 -1.39 -3.92
CA PHE A 78 -12.53 -0.53 -3.74
C PHE A 78 -11.79 -0.84 -2.43
N ALA A 79 -12.52 -0.94 -1.30
CA ALA A 79 -11.93 -1.28 0.00
C ALA A 79 -11.23 -2.65 -0.03
N TYR A 80 -11.87 -3.66 -0.62
CA TYR A 80 -11.26 -4.99 -0.79
C TYR A 80 -10.04 -4.97 -1.72
N ALA A 81 -10.03 -4.15 -2.77
CA ALA A 81 -8.87 -4.01 -3.64
C ALA A 81 -7.66 -3.38 -2.90
N VAL A 82 -7.89 -2.38 -2.05
CA VAL A 82 -6.84 -1.80 -1.19
C VAL A 82 -6.33 -2.84 -0.19
N PHE A 83 -7.24 -3.59 0.44
CA PHE A 83 -6.87 -4.64 1.39
C PHE A 83 -6.06 -5.77 0.73
N ASP A 84 -6.45 -6.19 -0.48
CA ASP A 84 -5.72 -7.17 -1.27
C ASP A 84 -4.30 -6.68 -1.64
N ALA A 85 -4.15 -5.41 -2.00
CA ALA A 85 -2.85 -4.79 -2.26
C ALA A 85 -1.92 -4.86 -1.04
N LEU A 86 -2.46 -4.55 0.15
CA LEU A 86 -1.71 -4.61 1.41
C LEU A 86 -1.35 -6.04 1.79
N LYS A 87 -2.24 -7.01 1.56
CA LYS A 87 -1.96 -8.44 1.81
C LYS A 87 -0.79 -8.94 0.96
N LYS A 88 -0.70 -8.49 -0.30
CA LYS A 88 0.39 -8.86 -1.23
C LYS A 88 1.75 -8.30 -0.86
N THR A 89 1.85 -7.39 0.10
CA THR A 89 3.15 -6.88 0.59
C THR A 89 4.05 -7.98 1.18
N TYR A 90 3.46 -9.09 1.64
CA TYR A 90 4.21 -10.26 2.12
C TYR A 90 4.43 -11.34 1.05
N SER A 91 3.78 -11.25 -0.10
CA SER A 91 3.92 -12.27 -1.15
C SER A 91 5.26 -12.17 -1.88
N LEU A 92 5.91 -11.01 -1.84
CA LEU A 92 7.18 -10.77 -2.52
C LEU A 92 8.34 -10.85 -1.54
N ILE A 93 9.27 -11.75 -1.83
CA ILE A 93 10.48 -11.97 -1.05
C ILE A 93 11.55 -11.05 -1.63
N THR A 94 12.04 -10.10 -0.84
CA THR A 94 13.12 -9.20 -1.27
C THR A 94 14.47 -9.88 -1.02
N PRO A 95 15.55 -9.48 -1.72
CA PRO A 95 16.88 -10.05 -1.47
C PRO A 95 17.36 -9.94 -0.02
N MET A 96 16.88 -8.93 0.72
CA MET A 96 17.15 -8.76 2.15
C MET A 96 16.54 -9.88 3.02
N ASP A 97 15.52 -10.58 2.51
CA ASP A 97 14.85 -11.69 3.19
C ASP A 97 15.45 -13.07 2.84
N TRP A 98 16.33 -13.17 1.84
CA TRP A 98 16.87 -14.47 1.38
C TRP A 98 17.86 -15.11 2.37
N VAL A 99 18.50 -14.29 3.19
CA VAL A 99 19.61 -14.69 4.07
C VAL A 99 19.09 -15.09 5.47
N ARG A 100 17.78 -15.01 5.70
CA ARG A 100 17.17 -15.18 7.01
C ARG A 100 16.36 -16.47 7.14
#